data_AF-A0A9Q0R193-F1
#
_entry.id   AF-A0A9Q0R193-F1
#
_cell.length_a   1.000
_cell.length_b   1.000
_cell.length_c   1.000
_cell.angle_alpha   90.00
_cell.angle_beta   90.00
_cell.angle_gamma   90.00
#
_symmetry.space_group_name_H-M   'P 1'
#
loop_
_entity.id
_entity.type
_entity.pdbx_description
1 polymer ?
#
loop_
_entity_poly.entity_id
_entity_poly.type
_entity_poly.pdbx_seq_one_letter_code
_entity_poly.pdbx_strand_id
1 'polypeptide(L)'
;MDPSIPETYFGNCVRPFIVTTKRSNLLREDGVVVASQLIGEAILRLNKDVLRGQEDGISDLLHLQSGRVFAAAGSPPAGLYGVDYGWGRPKKVEFVSSDRMGCMFMKESHKLDGGMEIDFAFSKKEMVAFASMFNGLRLIFD
;
A
#
# COMPACT_ATOMS: atom_id res chain seq x y z
N MET A 1 5.93 -2.58 -21.20
CA MET A 1 7.29 -2.49 -21.78
C MET A 1 7.31 -3.35 -23.02
N ASP A 2 8.07 -2.95 -24.03
CA ASP A 2 8.20 -3.71 -25.26
C ASP A 2 9.69 -4.00 -25.51
N PRO A 3 10.15 -5.25 -25.37
CA PRO A 3 9.37 -6.43 -24.97
C PRO A 3 8.99 -6.42 -23.48
N SER A 4 8.07 -7.30 -23.09
CA SER A 4 7.71 -7.51 -21.69
C SER A 4 8.88 -8.07 -20.89
N ILE A 5 9.01 -7.68 -19.62
CA ILE A 5 10.01 -8.25 -18.72
C ILE A 5 9.63 -9.72 -18.43
N PRO A 6 10.58 -10.66 -18.48
CA PRO A 6 10.31 -12.05 -18.13
C PRO A 6 9.80 -12.19 -16.69
N GLU A 7 8.84 -13.09 -16.46
CA GLU A 7 8.35 -13.39 -15.10
C GLU A 7 9.46 -13.89 -14.16
N THR A 8 10.51 -14.48 -14.72
CA THR A 8 11.68 -14.97 -14.00
C THR A 8 12.78 -13.91 -13.78
N TYR A 9 12.53 -12.65 -14.14
CA TYR A 9 13.49 -11.57 -13.93
C TYR A 9 13.78 -11.40 -12.43
N PHE A 10 15.04 -11.58 -12.04
CA PHE A 10 15.50 -11.44 -10.67
C PHE A 10 16.09 -10.03 -10.45
N GLY A 11 15.22 -9.06 -10.18
CA GLY A 11 15.60 -7.68 -9.90
C GLY A 11 14.39 -6.81 -9.56
N ASN A 12 14.62 -5.50 -9.38
CA ASN A 12 13.54 -4.57 -9.07
C ASN A 12 12.83 -4.11 -10.36
N CYS A 13 11.52 -4.38 -10.44
CA CYS A 13 10.63 -3.82 -11.45
C CYS A 13 9.45 -3.10 -10.76
N VAL A 14 9.78 -2.19 -9.85
CA VAL A 14 8.82 -1.42 -9.06
C VAL A 14 9.09 0.07 -9.19
N ARG A 15 8.03 0.87 -9.21
CA ARG A 15 8.11 2.34 -9.24
C ARG A 15 7.12 2.92 -8.24
N PRO A 16 7.54 3.82 -7.33
CA PRO A 16 6.58 4.52 -6.48
C PRO A 16 5.75 5.47 -7.33
N PHE A 17 4.48 5.64 -6.97
CA PHE A 17 3.64 6.67 -7.55
C PHE A 17 3.15 7.60 -6.45
N ILE A 18 3.32 8.89 -6.66
CA ILE A 18 3.02 9.93 -5.69
C ILE A 18 1.78 10.67 -6.15
N VAL A 19 0.79 10.71 -5.26
CA VAL A 19 -0.41 11.52 -5.43
C VAL A 19 -0.40 12.59 -4.35
N THR A 20 -0.53 13.86 -4.74
CA THR A 20 -0.57 14.98 -3.81
C THR A 20 -1.94 15.65 -3.82
N THR A 21 -2.42 16.04 -2.64
CA THR A 21 -3.62 16.84 -2.48
C THR A 21 -3.57 17.63 -1.19
N LYS A 22 -4.41 18.65 -1.05
CA LYS A 22 -4.49 19.42 0.20
C LYS A 22 -5.17 18.56 1.27
N ARG A 23 -4.68 18.65 2.51
CA ARG A 23 -5.34 18.02 3.68
C ARG A 23 -6.83 18.35 3.78
N SER A 24 -7.22 19.59 3.46
CA SER A 24 -8.62 20.03 3.45
C SER A 24 -9.51 19.24 2.46
N ASN A 25 -8.93 18.67 1.41
CA ASN A 25 -9.65 17.85 0.44
C ASN A 25 -9.83 16.41 0.93
N LEU A 26 -9.05 15.96 1.92
CA LEU A 26 -9.19 14.62 2.49
C LEU A 26 -10.11 14.61 3.72
N LEU A 27 -10.26 15.74 4.41
CA LEU A 27 -11.08 15.87 5.63
C LEU A 27 -12.55 16.24 5.39
N ARG A 28 -12.94 16.45 4.14
CA ARG A 28 -14.33 16.66 3.70
C ARG A 28 -15.09 15.33 3.70
N GLU A 29 -16.42 15.40 3.68
CA GLU A 29 -17.30 14.23 3.65
C GLU A 29 -17.04 13.31 2.45
N ASP A 30 -16.78 13.90 1.28
CA ASP A 30 -16.39 13.22 0.04
C ASP A 30 -14.88 12.94 -0.06
N GLY A 31 -14.12 13.06 1.04
CA GLY A 31 -12.66 12.98 1.02
C GLY A 31 -12.12 11.63 0.52
N VAL A 32 -12.81 10.53 0.85
CA VAL A 32 -12.49 9.19 0.33
C VAL A 32 -12.71 9.11 -1.19
N VAL A 33 -13.79 9.72 -1.69
CA VAL A 33 -14.07 9.77 -3.14
C VAL A 33 -12.97 10.55 -3.85
N VAL A 34 -12.61 11.72 -3.34
CA VAL A 34 -11.52 12.54 -3.89
C VAL A 34 -10.20 11.75 -3.90
N ALA A 35 -9.85 11.08 -2.81
CA ALA A 35 -8.65 10.24 -2.74
C ALA A 35 -8.67 9.11 -3.79
N SER A 36 -9.81 8.41 -3.91
CA SER A 36 -9.97 7.29 -4.86
C SER A 36 -9.87 7.73 -6.32
N GLN A 37 -10.42 8.90 -6.66
CA GLN A 37 -10.35 9.46 -8.00
C GLN A 37 -8.91 9.81 -8.37
N LEU A 38 -8.21 10.51 -7.47
CA LEU A 38 -6.81 10.90 -7.71
C LEU A 38 -5.90 9.68 -7.86
N ILE A 39 -6.09 8.64 -7.04
CA ILE A 39 -5.35 7.37 -7.14
C ILE A 39 -5.73 6.62 -8.42
N GLY A 40 -7.01 6.57 -8.80
CA GLY A 40 -7.47 5.92 -10.02
C GLY A 40 -6.93 6.58 -11.29
N GLU A 41 -6.96 7.91 -11.35
CA GLU A 41 -6.37 8.67 -12.46
C GLU A 41 -4.87 8.44 -12.56
N ALA A 42 -4.17 8.41 -11.42
CA ALA A 42 -2.77 8.08 -11.33
C ALA A 42 -2.44 6.71 -11.94
N ILE A 43 -3.19 5.68 -11.57
CA ILE A 43 -3.05 4.32 -12.11
C ILE A 43 -3.31 4.29 -13.63
N LEU A 44 -4.34 5.00 -14.11
CA LEU A 44 -4.65 5.06 -15.55
C LEU A 44 -3.54 5.74 -16.36
N ARG A 45 -2.87 6.75 -15.80
CA ARG A 45 -1.71 7.41 -16.43
C ARG A 45 -0.51 6.45 -16.51
N LEU A 46 -0.25 5.69 -15.44
CA LEU A 46 0.82 4.69 -15.41
C LEU A 46 0.67 3.65 -16.52
N ASN A 47 -0.54 3.17 -16.78
CA ASN A 47 -0.79 2.19 -17.84
C ASN A 47 -0.49 2.72 -19.26
N LYS A 48 -0.53 4.05 -19.46
CA LYS A 48 -0.26 4.67 -20.76
C LYS A 48 1.22 5.01 -20.96
N ASP A 49 1.93 5.35 -19.88
CA ASP A 49 3.28 5.92 -19.93
C ASP A 49 4.31 5.14 -19.09
N VAL A 50 4.26 3.80 -19.11
CA VAL A 50 5.07 2.89 -18.26
C VAL A 50 6.58 3.23 -18.24
N LEU A 51 7.12 3.87 -19.30
CA LEU A 51 8.54 4.17 -19.46
C LEU A 51 8.91 5.67 -19.56
N ARG A 52 7.94 6.60 -19.63
CA ARG A 52 8.27 8.04 -19.70
C ARG A 52 8.43 8.63 -18.29
N GLY A 53 9.51 9.39 -18.07
CA GLY A 53 9.79 10.09 -16.81
C GLY A 53 10.29 9.19 -15.68
N GLN A 54 11.11 8.18 -16.01
CA GLN A 54 11.65 7.19 -15.05
C GLN A 54 12.50 7.82 -13.94
N GLU A 55 13.00 9.04 -14.14
CA GLU A 55 14.00 9.68 -13.25
C GLU A 55 13.38 10.45 -12.07
N ASP A 56 12.09 10.83 -12.14
CA ASP A 56 11.56 11.86 -11.23
C ASP A 56 10.91 11.32 -9.95
N GLY A 57 10.29 10.13 -10.00
CA GLY A 57 9.42 9.66 -8.89
C GLY A 57 10.15 9.30 -7.58
N ILE A 58 11.39 8.80 -7.66
CA ILE A 58 12.20 8.48 -6.46
C ILE A 58 12.78 9.76 -5.85
N SER A 59 13.24 10.69 -6.71
CA SER A 59 13.73 12.00 -6.28
C SER A 59 12.63 12.78 -5.56
N ASP A 60 11.43 12.82 -6.16
CA ASP A 60 10.25 13.46 -5.56
C ASP A 60 9.92 12.86 -4.19
N LEU A 61 9.95 11.53 -4.05
CA LEU A 61 9.72 10.85 -2.77
C LEU A 61 10.72 11.29 -1.69
N LEU A 62 11.99 11.41 -2.05
CA LEU A 62 13.06 11.84 -1.15
C LEU A 62 12.92 13.31 -0.74
N HIS A 63 12.25 14.13 -1.55
CA HIS A 63 12.01 15.55 -1.28
C HIS A 63 10.71 15.83 -0.51
N LEU A 64 9.83 14.83 -0.33
CA LEU A 64 8.61 15.03 0.42
C LEU A 64 8.88 15.22 1.92
N GLN A 65 8.21 16.21 2.51
CA GLN A 65 8.37 16.53 3.93
C GLN A 65 7.89 15.37 4.82
N SER A 66 8.77 14.95 5.74
CA SER A 66 8.43 14.00 6.81
C SER A 66 7.17 14.46 7.57
N GLY A 67 6.22 13.52 7.78
CA GLY A 67 4.97 13.76 8.49
C GLY A 67 3.76 14.19 7.64
N ARG A 68 3.90 14.33 6.30
CA ARG A 68 2.79 14.59 5.37
C ARG A 68 2.65 13.55 4.26
N VAL A 69 3.46 12.51 4.32
CA VAL A 69 3.47 11.41 3.36
C VAL A 69 2.90 10.18 4.03
N PHE A 70 2.03 9.50 3.30
CA PHE A 70 1.54 8.19 3.68
C PHE A 70 1.83 7.23 2.53
N ALA A 71 2.55 6.15 2.82
CA ALA A 71 2.91 5.15 1.82
C ALA A 71 2.04 3.91 1.98
N ALA A 72 1.56 3.38 0.86
CA ALA A 72 0.93 2.07 0.78
C ALA A 72 1.83 1.15 -0.06
N ALA A 73 2.03 -0.06 0.41
CA ALA A 73 2.86 -1.09 -0.21
C ALA A 73 2.10 -2.42 -0.26
N GLY A 74 2.54 -3.31 -1.14
CA GLY A 74 1.93 -4.63 -1.32
C GLY A 74 1.30 -4.80 -2.69
N SER A 75 1.15 -6.06 -3.10
CA SER A 75 0.64 -6.45 -4.41
C SER A 75 -0.30 -7.64 -4.26
N PRO A 76 -1.61 -7.43 -4.12
CA PRO A 76 -2.57 -8.53 -4.19
C PRO A 76 -2.65 -9.08 -5.64
N PRO A 77 -2.61 -10.40 -5.87
CA PRO A 77 -2.41 -11.52 -4.95
C PRO A 77 -0.93 -11.96 -4.91
N ALA A 78 -0.20 -11.59 -3.85
CA ALA A 78 1.20 -11.99 -3.69
C ALA A 78 1.37 -13.49 -3.38
N GLY A 79 0.26 -14.24 -3.17
CA GLY A 79 0.27 -15.68 -2.96
C GLY A 79 0.94 -16.13 -1.65
N LEU A 80 1.08 -15.21 -0.69
CA LEU A 80 1.81 -15.45 0.56
C LEU A 80 1.15 -16.53 1.41
N TYR A 81 -0.18 -16.62 1.38
CA TYR A 81 -0.92 -17.68 2.07
C TYR A 81 -0.93 -19.02 1.31
N GLY A 82 -0.39 -19.06 0.09
CA GLY A 82 -0.26 -20.28 -0.73
C GLY A 82 0.99 -21.11 -0.43
N VAL A 83 1.95 -20.56 0.32
CA VAL A 83 3.21 -21.25 0.65
C VAL A 83 2.94 -22.42 1.59
N ASP A 84 3.46 -23.62 1.30
CA ASP A 84 3.38 -24.79 2.18
C ASP A 84 4.71 -25.55 2.15
N TYR A 85 5.35 -25.65 3.31
CA TYR A 85 6.61 -26.38 3.50
C TYR A 85 6.41 -27.81 4.04
N GLY A 86 5.17 -28.28 4.15
CA GLY A 86 4.80 -29.60 4.69
C GLY A 86 4.09 -29.55 6.05
N TRP A 87 3.87 -28.35 6.60
CA TRP A 87 3.14 -28.13 7.86
C TRP A 87 1.77 -27.47 7.64
N GLY A 88 1.34 -27.32 6.39
CA GLY A 88 0.15 -26.58 6.01
C GLY A 88 0.43 -25.10 5.76
N ARG A 89 -0.60 -24.40 5.30
CA ARG A 89 -0.55 -22.99 4.93
C ARG A 89 -0.38 -22.05 6.15
N PRO A 90 0.25 -20.87 5.98
CA PRO A 90 0.36 -19.86 7.03
C PRO A 90 -1.00 -19.48 7.59
N LYS A 91 -1.10 -19.39 8.92
CA LYS A 91 -2.31 -18.89 9.59
C LYS A 91 -2.41 -17.36 9.59
N LYS A 92 -1.26 -16.69 9.53
CA LYS A 92 -1.09 -15.23 9.48
C LYS A 92 0.25 -14.91 8.81
N VAL A 93 0.27 -13.84 8.03
CA VAL A 93 1.49 -13.23 7.48
C VAL A 93 1.57 -11.80 8.04
N GLU A 94 2.75 -11.33 8.41
CA GLU A 94 2.98 -9.98 8.94
C GLU A 94 4.20 -9.33 8.29
N PHE A 95 4.14 -8.03 8.03
CA PHE A 95 5.27 -7.26 7.51
C PHE A 95 5.94 -6.50 8.65
N VAL A 96 6.96 -7.10 9.25
CA VAL A 96 7.65 -6.55 10.44
C VAL A 96 8.24 -5.15 10.19
N SER A 97 8.58 -4.81 8.95
CA SER A 97 9.13 -3.50 8.58
C SER A 97 8.13 -2.34 8.60
N SER A 98 6.83 -2.60 8.86
CA SER A 98 5.79 -1.57 8.82
C SER A 98 6.01 -0.45 9.84
N ASP A 99 6.55 -0.78 11.01
CA ASP A 99 6.82 0.19 12.08
C ASP A 99 7.90 1.21 11.70
N ARG A 100 8.96 0.75 11.03
CA ARG A 100 10.11 1.55 10.62
C ARG A 100 9.81 2.39 9.39
N MET A 101 8.99 1.86 8.49
CA MET A 101 8.68 2.51 7.22
C MET A 101 7.51 3.49 7.30
N GLY A 102 6.69 3.43 8.35
CA GLY A 102 5.51 4.29 8.48
C GLY A 102 4.53 4.10 7.33
N CYS A 103 4.43 2.87 6.80
CA CYS A 103 3.60 2.53 5.65
C CYS A 103 2.54 1.49 6.00
N MET A 104 1.46 1.48 5.21
CA MET A 104 0.49 0.39 5.19
C MET A 104 0.91 -0.67 4.20
N PHE A 105 0.91 -1.93 4.63
CA PHE A 105 1.03 -3.08 3.75
C PHE A 105 -0.34 -3.68 3.47
N MET A 106 -0.61 -3.99 2.20
CA MET A 106 -1.84 -4.63 1.74
C MET A 106 -1.51 -6.01 1.19
N LYS A 107 -2.28 -7.01 1.63
CA LYS A 107 -2.17 -8.39 1.14
C LYS A 107 -3.55 -9.04 1.04
N GLU A 108 -3.60 -10.18 0.36
CA GLU A 108 -4.81 -11.00 0.29
C GLU A 108 -5.25 -11.46 1.70
N SER A 109 -6.55 -11.57 1.91
CA SER A 109 -7.07 -12.09 3.18
C SER A 109 -6.98 -13.61 3.22
N HIS A 110 -6.53 -14.15 4.35
CA HIS A 110 -6.61 -15.59 4.61
C HIS A 110 -8.04 -16.07 4.92
N LYS A 111 -8.94 -15.15 5.32
CA LYS A 111 -10.26 -15.51 5.88
C LYS A 111 -11.43 -15.21 4.96
N LEU A 112 -11.29 -14.21 4.09
CA LEU A 112 -12.35 -13.74 3.21
C LEU A 112 -11.88 -13.84 1.77
N ASP A 113 -12.56 -14.65 0.96
CA ASP A 113 -12.29 -14.72 -0.47
C ASP A 113 -12.52 -13.36 -1.13
N GLY A 114 -11.58 -12.93 -1.97
CA GLY A 114 -11.52 -11.56 -2.50
C GLY A 114 -11.28 -10.46 -1.46
N GLY A 115 -11.09 -10.80 -0.18
CA GLY A 115 -10.82 -9.85 0.90
C GLY A 115 -9.36 -9.37 0.92
N MET A 116 -9.13 -8.24 1.60
CA MET A 116 -7.79 -7.70 1.84
C MET A 116 -7.50 -7.59 3.33
N GLU A 117 -6.27 -7.89 3.70
CA GLU A 117 -5.69 -7.55 4.99
C GLU A 117 -4.79 -6.33 4.84
N ILE A 118 -4.88 -5.42 5.81
CA ILE A 118 -4.08 -4.20 5.89
C ILE A 118 -3.28 -4.26 7.20
N ASP A 119 -1.96 -4.23 7.10
CA ASP A 119 -1.08 -4.18 8.28
C ASP A 119 -0.33 -2.85 8.32
N PHE A 120 -0.25 -2.26 9.50
CA PHE A 120 0.54 -1.06 9.77
C PHE A 120 0.74 -0.92 11.27
N ALA A 121 1.79 -0.21 11.65
CA ALA A 121 2.10 0.05 13.04
C ALA A 121 2.41 1.54 13.22
N PHE A 122 1.62 2.20 14.06
CA PHE A 122 1.83 3.57 14.52
C PHE A 122 1.88 3.62 16.04
N SER A 123 2.10 4.79 16.63
CA SER A 123 2.02 4.93 18.08
C SER A 123 0.63 4.51 18.58
N LYS A 124 0.56 4.00 19.82
CA LYS A 124 -0.70 3.60 20.44
C LYS A 124 -1.78 4.68 20.34
N LYS A 125 -1.41 5.96 20.49
CA LYS A 125 -2.35 7.09 20.38
C LYS A 125 -2.93 7.22 18.97
N GLU A 126 -2.10 7.08 17.94
CA GLU A 126 -2.52 7.11 16.55
C GLU A 126 -3.40 5.91 16.20
N MET A 127 -3.05 4.71 16.68
CA MET A 127 -3.87 3.50 16.48
C MET A 127 -5.27 3.63 17.10
N VAL A 128 -5.38 4.20 18.30
CA VAL A 128 -6.66 4.47 18.96
C VAL A 128 -7.49 5.47 18.17
N ALA A 129 -6.88 6.57 17.70
CA ALA A 129 -7.56 7.57 16.89
C ALA A 129 -8.00 7.00 15.52
N PHE A 130 -7.17 6.17 14.89
CA PHE A 130 -7.51 5.52 13.63
C PHE A 130 -8.69 4.57 13.78
N ALA A 131 -8.68 3.73 14.82
CA ALA A 131 -9.77 2.79 15.09
C ALA A 131 -11.11 3.49 15.37
N SER A 132 -11.12 4.70 15.95
CA SER A 132 -12.36 5.44 16.15
C SER A 132 -12.93 6.03 14.85
N MET A 133 -12.12 6.15 13.79
CA MET A 133 -12.56 6.65 12.49
C MET A 133 -12.96 5.53 11.53
N PHE A 134 -12.31 4.36 11.65
CA PHE A 134 -12.54 3.24 10.75
C PHE A 134 -13.49 2.23 11.42
N ASN A 135 -14.76 2.32 11.03
CA ASN A 135 -15.81 1.42 11.49
C ASN A 135 -15.56 -0.01 10.96
N GLY A 136 -14.90 -0.85 11.77
CA GLY A 136 -14.66 -2.27 11.45
C GLY A 136 -13.30 -2.84 11.83
N LEU A 137 -12.41 -2.09 12.48
CA LEU A 137 -11.13 -2.65 12.94
C LEU A 137 -11.29 -3.52 14.19
N ARG A 138 -10.70 -4.71 14.12
CA ARG A 138 -10.22 -5.42 15.30
C ARG A 138 -8.75 -5.02 15.51
N LEU A 139 -8.49 -4.16 16.49
CA LEU A 139 -7.12 -3.89 16.94
C LEU A 139 -6.56 -5.17 17.58
N ILE A 140 -5.49 -5.72 17.01
CA ILE A 140 -4.71 -6.78 17.63
C ILE A 140 -3.53 -6.08 18.29
N PHE A 141 -3.53 -6.04 19.61
CA PHE A 141 -2.35 -5.69 20.40
C PHE A 141 -1.83 -7.01 20.97
N ASP A 142 -0.57 -7.31 20.71
CA ASP A 142 0.17 -8.37 21.40
C ASP A 142 0.52 -7.93 22.84
#